data_AF-A0A2E9I5A1-F1
#
_entry.id   AF-A0A2E9I5A1-F1
#
_cell.length_a   1.000
_cell.length_b   1.000
_cell.length_c   1.000
_cell.angle_alpha   90.00
_cell.angle_beta   90.00
_cell.angle_gamma   90.00
#
_symmetry.space_group_name_H-M   'P 1'
#
loop_
_entity.id
_entity.type
_entity.pdbx_description
1 polymer ?
#
loop_
_entity_poly.entity_id
_entity_poly.type
_entity_poly.pdbx_seq_one_letter_code
_entity_poly.pdbx_strand_id
1 'polypeptide(L)' 'MKAVLGRVLRALQNLAAAVLTAAFCFVPAWYAHIAITVQLAPVWVYGAVAGLVLVGAGVTLSFLEKAWNGRKPLGE' A
#
# COMPACT_ATOMS: atom_id res chain seq x y z
N MET A 1 6.52 -30.85 2.96
CA MET A 1 6.86 -29.89 1.88
C MET A 1 5.68 -29.07 1.37
N LYS A 2 4.54 -29.66 0.96
CA LYS A 2 3.38 -28.92 0.42
C LYS A 2 2.85 -27.80 1.34
N ALA A 3 2.82 -28.03 2.65
CA ALA A 3 2.36 -27.03 3.63
C ALA A 3 3.30 -25.80 3.74
N VAL A 4 4.60 -26.00 3.62
CA VAL A 4 5.61 -24.93 3.67
C VAL A 4 5.56 -24.10 2.39
N LEU A 5 5.50 -24.76 1.22
CA LEU A 5 5.37 -24.10 -0.07
C LEU A 5 4.12 -23.20 -0.12
N GLY A 6 2.98 -23.70 0.38
CA GLY A 6 1.75 -22.90 0.45
C GLY A 6 1.86 -21.68 1.36
N ARG A 7 2.63 -21.75 2.45
CA ARG A 7 2.88 -20.60 3.34
C ARG A 7 3.73 -19.53 2.65
N VAL A 8 4.80 -19.94 1.97
CA VAL A 8 5.69 -19.04 1.22
C VAL A 8 4.93 -18.33 0.11
N LEU A 9 4.10 -19.05 -0.65
CA LEU A 9 3.33 -18.46 -1.74
C LEU A 9 2.36 -17.38 -1.24
N ARG A 10 1.69 -17.61 -0.11
CA ARG A 10 0.81 -16.59 0.51
C ARG A 10 1.59 -15.38 1.01
N ALA A 11 2.77 -15.59 1.60
CA ALA A 11 3.63 -14.49 2.02
C ALA A 11 4.03 -13.62 0.83
N LEU A 12 4.43 -14.23 -0.29
CA LEU A 12 4.76 -13.52 -1.52
C LEU A 12 3.56 -12.77 -2.11
N GLN A 13 2.37 -13.38 -2.12
CA GLN A 13 1.14 -12.73 -2.59
C GLN A 13 0.80 -11.49 -1.75
N ASN A 14 0.86 -11.59 -0.43
CA ASN A 14 0.60 -10.45 0.46
C ASN A 14 1.70 -9.39 0.33
N LEU A 15 2.96 -9.78 0.17
CA LEU A 15 4.05 -8.82 -0.05
C LEU A 15 3.88 -8.09 -1.37
N ALA A 16 3.54 -8.79 -2.45
CA ALA A 16 3.22 -8.18 -3.74
C ALA A 16 2.03 -7.22 -3.64
N ALA A 17 0.97 -7.61 -2.91
CA ALA A 17 -0.18 -6.73 -2.65
C ALA A 17 0.22 -5.47 -1.86
N ALA A 18 1.11 -5.58 -0.86
CA ALA A 18 1.63 -4.44 -0.12
C ALA A 18 2.41 -3.49 -1.05
N VAL A 19 3.31 -4.03 -1.88
CA VAL A 19 4.11 -3.24 -2.83
C VAL A 19 3.23 -2.53 -3.85
N LEU A 20 2.25 -3.24 -4.44
CA LEU A 20 1.32 -2.65 -5.39
C LEU A 20 0.47 -1.56 -4.73
N THR A 21 -0.03 -1.80 -3.51
CA THR A 21 -0.78 -0.78 -2.75
C THR A 21 0.07 0.46 -2.52
N ALA A 22 1.31 0.28 -2.05
CA ALA A 22 2.24 1.38 -1.82
C ALA A 22 2.51 2.16 -3.12
N ALA A 23 2.71 1.48 -4.24
CA ALA A 23 2.91 2.13 -5.53
C ALA A 23 1.68 2.93 -5.96
N PHE A 24 0.47 2.35 -5.89
CA PHE A 24 -0.76 3.00 -6.32
C PHE A 24 -1.22 4.13 -5.40
N CYS A 25 -0.83 4.14 -4.12
CA CYS A 25 -1.19 5.21 -3.20
C CYS A 25 -0.10 6.29 -3.12
N PHE A 26 1.18 5.91 -2.98
CA PHE A 26 2.24 6.87 -2.69
C PHE A 26 2.85 7.52 -3.93
N VAL A 27 2.85 6.87 -5.09
CA VAL A 27 3.32 7.52 -6.33
C VAL A 27 2.40 8.68 -6.73
N PRO A 28 1.06 8.52 -6.76
CA PRO A 28 0.18 9.66 -7.01
C PRO A 28 0.23 10.72 -5.91
N ALA A 29 0.38 10.33 -4.64
CA ALA A 29 0.56 11.28 -3.54
C ALA A 29 1.83 12.15 -3.72
N TRP A 30 2.95 11.53 -4.10
CA TRP A 30 4.18 12.25 -4.42
C TRP A 30 4.01 13.17 -5.62
N TYR A 31 3.38 12.70 -6.70
CA TYR A 31 3.10 13.52 -7.87
C TYR A 31 2.21 14.74 -7.52
N ALA A 32 1.18 14.54 -6.70
CA ALA A 32 0.32 15.62 -6.21
C ALA A 32 1.10 16.62 -5.35
N HIS A 33 2.02 16.14 -4.49
CA HIS A 33 2.92 17.01 -3.74
C HIS A 33 3.77 17.88 -4.68
N ILE A 34 4.36 17.30 -5.73
CA ILE A 34 5.11 18.06 -6.74
C ILE A 34 4.21 19.09 -7.44
N ALA A 35 2.99 18.72 -7.84
CA ALA A 35 2.05 19.66 -8.47
C ALA A 35 1.71 20.85 -7.56
N ILE A 36 1.60 20.63 -6.25
CA ILE A 36 1.38 21.70 -5.27
C ILE A 36 2.63 22.56 -5.11
N THR A 37 3.83 21.97 -5.03
CA THR A 37 5.08 22.74 -4.85
C THR A 37 5.41 23.61 -6.06
N VAL A 38 5.06 23.18 -7.28
CA VAL A 38 5.20 23.99 -8.49
C VAL A 38 3.98 24.89 -8.78
N GLN A 39 3.06 25.05 -7.82
CA GLN A 39 1.86 25.89 -7.91
C GLN A 39 0.88 25.55 -9.04
N LEU A 40 0.92 24.32 -9.58
CA LEU A 40 -0.08 23.82 -10.52
C LEU A 40 -1.38 23.41 -9.80
N ALA A 41 -1.31 23.14 -8.50
CA ALA A 41 -2.46 22.80 -7.66
C ALA A 41 -2.48 23.66 -6.37
N PRO A 42 -3.67 24.01 -5.85
CA PRO A 42 -3.78 24.80 -4.62
C PRO A 42 -3.44 23.98 -3.37
N VAL A 43 -2.95 24.67 -2.32
CA VAL A 43 -2.47 24.05 -1.07
C VAL A 43 -3.53 23.19 -0.35
N TRP A 44 -4.82 23.54 -0.47
CA TRP A 44 -5.89 22.75 0.18
C TRP A 44 -5.96 21.30 -0.32
N VAL A 45 -5.40 21.00 -1.50
CA VAL A 45 -5.31 19.63 -2.06
C VAL A 45 -4.51 18.69 -1.15
N TYR A 46 -3.65 19.21 -0.27
CA TYR A 46 -3.00 18.38 0.75
C TYR A 46 -3.98 17.62 1.65
N GLY A 47 -5.23 18.07 1.81
CA GLY A 47 -6.26 17.29 2.49
C GLY A 47 -6.52 15.94 1.83
N ALA A 48 -6.64 15.92 0.50
CA ALA A 48 -6.81 14.69 -0.27
C ALA A 48 -5.53 13.82 -0.27
N VAL A 49 -4.35 14.44 -0.38
CA VAL A 49 -3.05 13.75 -0.30
C VAL A 49 -2.91 13.06 1.06
N ALA A 50 -3.25 13.74 2.16
CA ALA A 50 -3.21 13.17 3.50
C ALA A 50 -4.14 11.96 3.63
N GLY A 51 -5.38 12.06 3.12
CA GLY A 51 -6.31 10.93 3.09
C GLY A 51 -5.76 9.72 2.33
N LEU A 52 -5.20 9.95 1.14
CA LEU A 52 -4.59 8.90 0.32
C LEU A 52 -3.40 8.23 1.03
N VAL A 53 -2.53 9.02 1.66
CA VAL A 53 -1.36 8.51 2.40
C VAL A 53 -1.80 7.71 3.62
N LEU A 54 -2.78 8.19 4.39
CA LEU A 54 -3.28 7.49 5.58
C LEU A 54 -3.91 6.15 5.22
N VAL A 55 -4.82 6.14 4.25
CA VAL A 55 -5.48 4.90 3.80
C VAL A 55 -4.47 3.96 3.16
N GLY A 56 -3.62 4.47 2.27
CA GLY A 56 -2.57 3.70 1.60
C GLY A 56 -1.60 3.06 2.59
N ALA A 57 -1.16 3.79 3.61
CA ALA A 57 -0.30 3.26 4.67
C ALA A 57 -1.01 2.18 5.48
N GLY A 58 -2.25 2.41 5.90
CA GLY A 58 -3.03 1.42 6.66
C GLY A 58 -3.20 0.09 5.90
N VAL A 59 -3.56 0.16 4.62
CA VAL A 59 -3.74 -1.04 3.78
C VAL A 59 -2.40 -1.72 3.48
N THR A 60 -1.35 -0.95 3.16
CA THR A 60 0.01 -1.48 2.92
C THR A 60 0.54 -2.24 4.14
N LEU A 61 0.43 -1.64 5.33
CA LEU A 61 0.86 -2.26 6.58
C LEU A 61 0.05 -3.52 6.89
N SER A 62 -1.26 -3.52 6.61
CA SER A 62 -2.11 -4.69 6.78
C SER A 62 -1.66 -5.88 5.91
N PHE A 63 -1.28 -5.62 4.65
CA PHE A 63 -0.72 -6.66 3.79
C PHE A 63 0.67 -7.11 4.24
N LEU A 64 1.51 -6.20 4.71
CA LEU A 64 2.83 -6.54 5.24
C LEU A 64 2.73 -7.44 6.49
N GLU A 65 1.81 -7.13 7.39
CA GLU A 65 1.50 -7.95 8.57
C GLU A 65 0.98 -9.34 8.16
N LYS A 66 0.09 -9.41 7.16
CA LYS A 66 -0.39 -10.69 6.60
C LYS A 66 0.74 -11.50 5.96
N ALA A 67 1.67 -10.84 5.29
CA ALA A 67 2.84 -11.47 4.68
C ALA A 67 3.74 -12.10 5.74
N TRP A 68 4.03 -11.36 6.82
CA TRP A 68 4.85 -11.83 7.94
C TRP A 68 4.23 -13.03 8.65
N ASN A 69 2.91 -13.00 8.85
CA ASN A 69 2.18 -14.07 9.53
C ASN A 69 1.78 -15.24 8.62
N GLY A 70 2.05 -15.17 7.31
CA GLY A 70 1.69 -16.22 6.34
C GLY A 70 0.17 -16.49 6.22
N ARG A 71 -0.66 -15.49 6.58
CA ARG A 71 -2.14 -15.56 6.57
C ARG A 71 -2.70 -15.49 5.15
N LYS A 72 -3.92 -15.99 4.95
CA LYS A 72 -4.60 -15.91 3.66
C LYS A 72 -4.89 -14.43 3.31
N PRO A 73 -4.72 -14.01 2.04
CA PRO A 73 -5.01 -12.64 1.62
C PRO A 73 -6.50 -12.28 1.79
N LEU A 74 -7.37 -13.24 1.43
CA LEU A 74 -8.84 -13.19 1.47
C LEU A 74 -9.37 -14.47 2.12
N GLY A 75 -9.72 -14.41 3.39
CA GLY A 75 -10.30 -15.53 4.12
C GLY A 75 -10.46 -15.15 5.58
N GLU A 76 -11.63 -15.49 6.10
CA GLU A 76 -11.97 -15.50 7.53
C GLU A 76 -10.88 -16.19 8.37
#